data_AF-A0A4U9HB81-F1
#
_entry.id   AF-A0A4U9HB81-F1
#
_cell.length_a   1.000
_cell.length_b   1.000
_cell.length_c   1.000
_cell.angle_alpha   90.00
_cell.angle_beta   90.00
_cell.angle_gamma   90.00
#
_symmetry.space_group_name_H-M   'P 1'
#
loop_
_entity.id
_entity.type
_entity.pdbx_description
1 polymer ?
#
loop_
_entity_poly.entity_id
_entity_poly.type
_entity_poly.pdbx_seq_one_letter_code
_entity_poly.pdbx_strand_id
1 'polypeptide(L)'
;MKKSLLCLLAVVVSGCQLNDPRPPMERATVSAVANQVCIRVQPEGDETIGAIYIEEVGNVSRKLDQRFGENGSERPVVSADNCVPTANYLFIPDRAYNVAVELYSADKVKKHITPHRRDFSVQFSVWRDNGGVLQAAAQY
;
A
#
# COMPACT_ATOMS: atom_id res chain seq x y z
N MET A 1 -52.85 -7.83 -28.27
CA MET A 1 -52.47 -7.73 -26.84
C MET A 1 -51.67 -8.96 -26.45
N LYS A 2 -50.36 -8.83 -26.21
CA LYS A 2 -49.59 -9.55 -25.18
C LYS A 2 -48.15 -9.01 -25.23
N LYS A 3 -47.87 -8.17 -24.24
CA LYS A 3 -46.64 -7.43 -24.03
C LYS A 3 -45.63 -8.31 -23.30
N SER A 4 -44.36 -7.98 -23.50
CA SER A 4 -43.22 -8.31 -22.63
C SER A 4 -42.81 -9.78 -22.55
N LEU A 5 -41.90 -10.16 -23.44
CA LEU A 5 -40.93 -11.22 -23.18
C LEU A 5 -39.51 -10.69 -23.45
N LEU A 6 -39.13 -9.57 -22.83
CA LEU A 6 -37.82 -8.95 -23.06
C LEU A 6 -37.29 -8.20 -21.82
N CYS A 7 -37.36 -8.80 -20.63
CA CYS A 7 -36.86 -8.15 -19.40
C CYS A 7 -36.18 -9.09 -18.39
N LEU A 8 -35.70 -10.27 -18.79
CA LEU A 8 -35.06 -11.21 -17.84
C LEU A 8 -33.57 -11.49 -18.06
N LEU A 9 -32.91 -10.81 -19.00
CA LEU A 9 -31.48 -11.04 -19.30
C LEU A 9 -30.54 -9.91 -18.87
N ALA A 10 -30.93 -9.10 -17.89
CA ALA A 10 -30.12 -7.95 -17.43
C ALA A 10 -29.53 -8.11 -16.02
N VAL A 11 -29.70 -9.27 -15.36
CA VAL A 11 -29.33 -9.44 -13.94
C VAL A 11 -28.50 -10.70 -13.74
N VAL A 12 -27.27 -10.76 -14.24
CA VAL A 12 -26.17 -11.57 -13.69
C VAL A 12 -24.85 -11.23 -14.37
N VAL A 13 -24.38 -9.99 -14.23
CA VAL A 13 -22.95 -9.67 -14.45
C VAL A 13 -22.43 -8.75 -13.35
N SER A 14 -22.86 -8.97 -12.10
CA SER A 14 -22.12 -8.48 -10.93
C SER A 14 -21.29 -9.65 -10.42
N GLY A 15 -20.12 -9.87 -11.03
CA GLY A 15 -19.12 -10.79 -10.51
C GLY A 15 -18.59 -10.26 -9.18
N CYS A 16 -19.29 -10.54 -8.09
CA CYS A 16 -18.77 -10.29 -6.76
C CYS A 16 -17.59 -11.25 -6.55
N GLN A 17 -16.40 -10.69 -6.29
CA GLN A 17 -15.21 -11.44 -5.87
C GLN A 17 -15.36 -11.97 -4.42
N LEU A 18 -16.52 -12.54 -4.10
CA LEU A 18 -16.77 -13.23 -2.84
C LEU A 18 -15.80 -14.41 -2.77
N ASN A 19 -14.86 -14.36 -1.82
CA ASN A 19 -13.76 -15.30 -1.60
C ASN A 19 -12.52 -15.17 -2.50
N ASP A 20 -12.16 -13.97 -2.97
CA ASP A 20 -10.80 -13.77 -3.48
C ASP A 20 -9.78 -13.96 -2.34
N PRO A 21 -8.91 -14.99 -2.39
CA PRO A 21 -7.93 -15.22 -1.34
C PRO A 21 -6.76 -14.24 -1.41
N ARG A 22 -6.68 -13.41 -2.46
CA ARG A 22 -5.62 -12.43 -2.62
C ARG A 22 -5.76 -11.32 -1.57
N PRO A 23 -4.65 -10.84 -0.99
CA PRO A 23 -4.67 -9.66 -0.14
C PRO A 23 -5.34 -8.47 -0.86
N PRO A 24 -6.20 -7.70 -0.18
CA PRO A 24 -6.72 -6.47 -0.75
C PRO A 24 -5.57 -5.47 -0.96
N MET A 25 -5.64 -4.70 -2.05
CA MET A 25 -4.76 -3.57 -2.30
C MET A 25 -5.48 -2.27 -1.89
N GLU A 26 -5.03 -1.68 -0.80
CA GLU A 26 -5.54 -0.44 -0.23
C GLU A 26 -4.62 0.74 -0.57
N ARG A 27 -5.09 1.96 -0.29
CA ARG A 27 -4.29 3.17 -0.54
C ARG A 27 -3.44 3.51 0.68
N ALA A 28 -2.14 3.63 0.48
CA ALA A 28 -1.29 4.36 1.39
C ALA A 28 -1.49 5.87 1.20
N THR A 29 -1.15 6.65 2.21
CA THR A 29 -1.05 8.11 2.10
C THR A 29 0.41 8.53 2.10
N VAL A 30 0.69 9.66 1.46
CA VAL A 30 2.02 10.25 1.41
C VAL A 30 1.95 11.72 1.80
N SER A 31 2.97 12.17 2.51
CA SER A 31 3.17 13.57 2.87
C SER A 31 4.67 13.82 3.03
N ALA A 32 5.05 15.08 3.29
CA ALA A 32 6.38 15.40 3.78
C ALA A 32 6.32 15.79 5.25
N VAL A 33 7.17 15.18 6.08
CA VAL A 33 7.30 15.48 7.52
C VAL A 33 8.78 15.67 7.81
N ALA A 34 9.15 16.74 8.51
CA ALA A 34 10.55 17.06 8.83
C ALA A 34 11.50 16.98 7.61
N ASN A 35 11.04 17.48 6.46
CA ASN A 35 11.78 17.48 5.19
C ASN A 35 12.15 16.08 4.67
N GLN A 36 11.34 15.07 5.00
CA GLN A 36 11.45 13.69 4.52
C GLN A 36 10.09 13.19 4.04
N VAL A 37 10.09 12.26 3.09
CA VAL A 37 8.86 11.58 2.64
C VAL A 37 8.34 10.71 3.76
N CYS A 38 7.07 10.86 4.09
CA CYS A 38 6.36 10.09 5.11
C CYS A 38 5.19 9.36 4.45
N ILE A 39 5.33 8.03 4.35
CA ILE A 39 4.27 7.12 3.91
C ILE A 39 3.52 6.62 5.15
N ARG A 40 2.20 6.65 5.13
CA ARG A 40 1.35 6.09 6.21
C ARG A 40 0.34 5.11 5.64
N VAL A 41 0.00 4.12 6.45
CA VAL A 41 -0.97 3.07 6.17
C VAL A 41 -1.92 2.93 7.36
N GLN A 42 -3.08 2.31 7.16
CA GLN A 42 -4.08 2.15 8.21
C GLN A 42 -4.09 0.70 8.72
N PRO A 43 -3.37 0.35 9.80
CA PRO A 43 -3.35 -1.01 10.31
C PRO A 43 -4.66 -1.41 11.00
N GLU A 44 -4.92 -2.70 11.06
CA GLU A 44 -6.04 -3.32 11.77
C GLU A 44 -5.54 -4.37 12.78
N GLY A 45 -6.06 -4.33 14.01
CA GLY A 45 -5.80 -5.37 15.01
C GLY A 45 -4.32 -5.54 15.33
N ASP A 46 -3.79 -6.75 15.07
CA ASP A 46 -2.41 -7.16 15.38
C ASP A 46 -1.44 -6.97 14.21
N GLU A 47 -1.82 -6.22 13.18
CA GLU A 47 -1.01 -6.08 11.99
C GLU A 47 0.36 -5.43 12.27
N THR A 48 1.38 -5.99 11.63
CA THR A 48 2.78 -5.52 11.66
C THR A 48 3.33 -5.46 10.24
N ILE A 49 4.43 -4.75 10.02
CA ILE A 49 5.01 -4.61 8.67
C ILE A 49 5.67 -5.94 8.27
N GLY A 50 5.18 -6.54 7.19
CA GLY A 50 5.73 -7.75 6.57
C GLY A 50 6.78 -7.43 5.51
N ALA A 51 6.54 -6.40 4.69
CA ALA A 51 7.47 -5.98 3.67
C ALA A 51 7.26 -4.52 3.24
N ILE A 52 8.31 -3.92 2.66
CA ILE A 52 8.28 -2.58 2.06
C ILE A 52 8.96 -2.68 0.69
N TYR A 53 8.27 -2.16 -0.32
CA TYR A 53 8.74 -2.06 -1.69
C TYR A 53 8.73 -0.60 -2.11
N ILE A 54 9.85 -0.11 -2.64
CA ILE A 54 9.99 1.23 -3.17
C ILE A 54 10.65 1.12 -4.54
N GLU A 55 10.11 1.81 -5.54
CA GLU A 55 10.70 1.88 -6.87
C GLU A 55 10.63 3.32 -7.41
N GLU A 56 11.73 3.82 -7.95
CA GLU A 56 11.71 5.03 -8.75
C GLU A 56 11.11 4.75 -10.14
N VAL A 57 10.09 5.53 -10.51
CA VAL A 57 9.42 5.38 -11.80
C VAL A 57 10.43 5.63 -12.94
N GLY A 58 10.56 4.63 -13.82
CA GLY A 58 11.47 4.68 -14.97
C GLY A 58 12.94 4.37 -14.65
N ASN A 59 13.26 3.94 -13.41
CA ASN A 59 14.61 3.61 -12.99
C ASN A 59 14.67 2.32 -12.16
N VAL A 60 14.72 1.18 -12.86
CA VAL A 60 14.69 -0.18 -12.27
C VAL A 60 15.87 -0.51 -11.33
N SER A 61 16.94 0.27 -11.39
CA SER A 61 18.11 0.12 -10.51
C SER A 61 17.91 0.81 -9.16
N ARG A 62 16.95 1.74 -9.05
CA ARG A 62 16.65 2.47 -7.82
C ARG A 62 15.39 1.92 -7.17
N LYS A 63 15.59 0.81 -6.46
CA LYS A 63 14.55 0.10 -5.76
C LYS A 63 14.98 -0.37 -4.37
N LEU A 64 14.01 -0.52 -3.49
CA LEU A 64 14.11 -1.19 -2.20
C LEU A 64 13.11 -2.36 -2.21
N ASP A 65 13.57 -3.54 -1.81
CA ASP A 65 12.73 -4.69 -1.45
C ASP A 65 13.22 -5.15 -0.08
N GLN A 66 12.46 -4.84 0.96
CA GLN A 66 12.79 -5.17 2.34
C GLN A 66 11.69 -6.04 2.94
N ARG A 67 12.05 -7.23 3.37
CA ARG A 67 11.15 -8.17 4.07
C ARG A 67 11.49 -8.27 5.55
N PHE A 68 10.47 -8.44 6.38
CA PHE A 68 10.56 -8.55 7.83
C PHE A 68 9.88 -9.83 8.32
N GLY A 69 10.31 -10.36 9.46
CA GLY A 69 9.76 -11.62 9.96
C GLY A 69 10.27 -12.85 9.25
N GLU A 70 11.15 -12.69 8.26
CA GLU A 70 11.91 -13.78 7.66
C GLU A 70 13.14 -14.08 8.51
N ASN A 71 13.51 -15.37 8.63
CA ASN A 71 14.70 -15.83 9.35
C ASN A 71 14.80 -15.37 10.81
N GLY A 72 13.66 -15.13 11.47
CA GLY A 72 13.62 -14.70 12.88
C GLY A 72 13.84 -13.19 13.10
N SER A 73 13.89 -12.38 12.04
CA SER A 73 13.86 -10.92 12.19
C SER A 73 12.54 -10.45 12.79
N GLU A 74 12.56 -9.42 13.63
CA GLU A 74 11.32 -8.86 14.18
C GLU A 74 10.55 -8.10 13.09
N ARG A 75 9.21 -8.12 13.18
CA ARG A 75 8.35 -7.29 12.34
C ARG A 75 8.15 -5.93 13.01
N PRO A 76 8.44 -4.82 12.33
CA PRO A 76 8.18 -3.49 12.88
C PRO A 76 6.70 -3.31 13.22
N VAL A 77 6.44 -2.68 14.36
CA VAL A 77 5.10 -2.20 14.72
C VAL A 77 4.70 -1.07 13.77
N VAL A 78 3.44 -1.05 13.36
CA VAL A 78 2.86 -0.02 12.50
C VAL A 78 1.76 0.72 13.24
N SER A 79 1.63 2.02 12.96
CA SER A 79 0.57 2.88 13.45
C SER A 79 0.12 3.80 12.32
N ALA A 80 -1.15 4.21 12.34
CA ALA A 80 -1.71 5.17 11.39
C ALA A 80 -1.03 6.54 11.46
N ASP A 81 -0.48 6.92 12.61
CA ASP A 81 0.10 8.25 12.83
C ASP A 81 1.57 8.34 12.40
N ASN A 82 2.26 7.20 12.38
CA ASN A 82 3.71 7.13 12.19
C ASN A 82 4.07 6.81 10.72
N CYS A 83 5.20 7.37 10.28
CA CYS A 83 5.73 7.04 8.97
C CYS A 83 6.24 5.58 8.95
N VAL A 84 5.97 4.88 7.85
CA VAL A 84 6.56 3.57 7.56
C VAL A 84 8.09 3.72 7.45
N PRO A 85 8.89 2.84 8.09
CA PRO A 85 10.34 2.94 8.08
C PRO A 85 10.93 2.56 6.73
N THR A 86 11.43 3.51 5.96
CA THR A 86 11.93 3.28 4.59
C THR A 86 13.42 2.90 4.51
N ALA A 87 14.02 2.40 5.59
CA ALA A 87 15.46 2.08 5.68
C ALA A 87 16.40 3.16 5.13
N ASN A 88 16.07 4.43 5.38
CA ASN A 88 16.80 5.60 4.88
C ASN A 88 16.86 5.71 3.34
N TYR A 89 15.87 5.14 2.63
CA TYR A 89 15.74 5.31 1.19
C TYR A 89 15.69 6.79 0.83
N LEU A 90 16.59 7.21 -0.06
CA LEU A 90 16.70 8.61 -0.47
C LEU A 90 15.75 8.91 -1.63
N PHE A 91 14.67 9.62 -1.31
CA PHE A 91 13.78 10.22 -2.31
C PHE A 91 14.40 11.49 -2.89
N ILE A 92 14.62 11.51 -4.21
CA ILE A 92 15.22 12.65 -4.90
C ILE A 92 14.09 13.58 -5.41
N PRO A 93 14.20 14.90 -5.22
CA PRO A 93 13.27 15.85 -5.82
C PRO A 93 13.17 15.70 -7.35
N ASP A 94 12.02 16.09 -7.90
CA ASP A 94 11.68 16.05 -9.33
C ASP A 94 11.61 14.62 -9.88
N ARG A 95 11.33 13.65 -9.00
CA ARG A 95 11.14 12.23 -9.33
C ARG A 95 9.77 11.75 -8.87
N ALA A 96 9.35 10.62 -9.44
CA ALA A 96 8.15 9.90 -9.04
C ALA A 96 8.51 8.50 -8.55
N TYR A 97 7.71 7.98 -7.63
CA TYR A 97 7.94 6.72 -6.95
C TYR A 97 6.66 5.90 -6.85
N ASN A 98 6.82 4.58 -6.96
CA ASN A 98 5.82 3.60 -6.54
C ASN A 98 6.25 3.04 -5.20
N VAL A 99 5.35 3.02 -4.22
CA VAL A 99 5.57 2.38 -2.93
C VAL A 99 4.48 1.36 -2.67
N ALA A 100 4.86 0.19 -2.17
CA ALA A 100 3.95 -0.77 -1.58
C ALA A 100 4.42 -1.19 -0.18
N VAL A 101 3.48 -1.35 0.74
CA VAL A 101 3.71 -1.78 2.13
C VAL A 101 2.79 -2.96 2.40
N GLU A 102 3.35 -4.10 2.75
CA GLU A 102 2.60 -5.29 3.16
C GLU A 102 2.42 -5.25 4.69
N LEU A 103 1.17 -5.34 5.14
CA LEU A 103 0.83 -5.59 6.54
C LEU A 103 0.46 -7.05 6.74
N TYR A 104 0.92 -7.62 7.86
CA TYR A 104 0.80 -9.03 8.21
C TYR A 104 0.14 -9.19 9.58
N SER A 105 -0.89 -10.04 9.67
CA SER A 105 -1.56 -10.42 10.92
C SER A 105 -1.16 -11.83 11.34
N ALA A 106 -0.45 -11.94 12.46
CA ALA A 106 -0.05 -13.22 13.04
C ALA A 106 -1.26 -13.97 13.60
N ASP A 107 -2.25 -13.26 14.14
CA ASP A 107 -3.45 -13.84 14.70
C ASP A 107 -4.38 -14.42 13.63
N LYS A 108 -4.52 -13.76 12.47
CA LYS A 108 -5.23 -14.36 11.33
C LYS A 108 -4.54 -15.65 10.88
N VAL A 109 -3.20 -15.70 10.87
CA VAL A 109 -2.46 -16.95 10.57
C VAL A 109 -2.74 -18.04 11.60
N LYS A 110 -2.63 -17.76 12.90
CA LYS A 110 -2.93 -18.74 13.97
C LYS A 110 -4.37 -19.27 13.88
N LYS A 111 -5.30 -18.43 13.45
CA LYS A 111 -6.74 -18.76 13.30
C LYS A 111 -7.09 -19.34 11.93
N HIS A 112 -6.13 -19.53 11.02
CA HIS A 112 -6.35 -20.03 9.67
C HIS A 112 -7.32 -19.17 8.83
N ILE A 113 -7.28 -17.85 9.05
CA ILE A 113 -8.10 -16.86 8.33
C ILE A 113 -7.31 -16.30 7.15
N THR A 114 -7.93 -16.29 5.96
CA THR A 114 -7.34 -15.76 4.71
C THR A 114 -8.23 -14.64 4.13
N PRO A 115 -7.65 -13.54 3.62
CA PRO A 115 -6.22 -13.21 3.65
C PRO A 115 -5.76 -12.77 5.04
N HIS A 116 -4.56 -13.21 5.44
CA HIS A 116 -3.88 -12.78 6.66
C HIS A 116 -2.95 -11.57 6.43
N ARG A 117 -3.02 -10.98 5.23
CA ARG A 117 -2.21 -9.85 4.80
C ARG A 117 -3.08 -8.81 4.11
N ARG A 118 -2.61 -7.57 4.11
CA ARG A 118 -3.17 -6.46 3.33
C ARG A 118 -2.03 -5.67 2.72
N ASP A 119 -2.19 -5.28 1.47
CA ASP A 119 -1.20 -4.51 0.75
C ASP A 119 -1.67 -3.06 0.63
N PHE A 120 -0.77 -2.11 0.87
CA PHE A 120 -1.05 -0.69 0.71
C PHE A 120 -0.12 -0.13 -0.35
N SER A 121 -0.65 0.65 -1.30
CA SER A 121 0.18 1.28 -2.32
C SER A 121 -0.11 2.75 -2.51
N VAL A 122 0.92 3.48 -2.96
CA VAL A 122 0.80 4.87 -3.40
C VAL A 122 1.85 5.14 -4.48
N GLN A 123 1.42 5.79 -5.56
CA GLN A 123 2.29 6.42 -6.53
C GLN A 123 2.34 7.92 -6.25
N PHE A 124 3.51 8.53 -6.20
CA PHE A 124 3.65 9.94 -5.83
C PHE A 124 4.85 10.63 -6.48
N SER A 125 4.77 11.95 -6.56
CA SER A 125 5.89 12.82 -6.93
C SER A 125 6.51 13.46 -5.70
N VAL A 126 7.80 13.76 -5.79
CA VAL A 126 8.56 14.51 -4.79
C VAL A 126 9.13 15.76 -5.45
N TRP A 127 9.04 16.91 -4.80
CA TRP A 127 9.60 18.17 -5.29
C TRP A 127 10.02 19.07 -4.12
N ARG A 128 10.63 20.22 -4.42
CA ARG A 128 10.84 21.29 -3.43
C ARG A 128 9.93 22.46 -3.76
N ASP A 129 9.33 23.07 -2.75
CA ASP A 129 8.63 24.33 -2.94
C ASP A 129 9.61 25.51 -3.07
N ASN A 130 9.06 26.72 -3.25
CA ASN A 130 9.85 27.96 -3.36
C ASN A 130 10.69 28.28 -2.11
N GLY A 131 10.35 27.71 -0.96
CA GLY A 131 11.13 27.81 0.28
C GLY A 131 12.20 26.74 0.43
N GLY A 132 12.34 25.85 -0.56
CA GLY A 132 13.28 24.73 -0.52
C GLY A 132 12.81 23.55 0.34
N VAL A 133 11.58 23.56 0.85
CA VAL A 133 11.03 22.48 1.68
C VAL A 133 10.58 21.33 0.78
N LEU A 134 10.94 20.11 1.16
CA LEU A 134 10.51 18.90 0.47
C LEU A 134 8.98 18.75 0.56
N GLN A 135 8.36 18.46 -0.57
CA GLN A 135 6.94 18.17 -0.70
C GLN A 135 6.77 16.82 -1.38
N ALA A 136 5.68 16.12 -1.04
CA ALA A 136 5.31 14.86 -1.68
C ALA A 136 3.79 14.73 -1.73
N ALA A 137 3.25 14.33 -2.88
CA ALA A 137 1.82 14.09 -3.05
C ALA A 137 1.55 12.98 -4.05
N ALA A 138 0.46 12.25 -3.79
CA ALA A 138 -0.02 11.19 -4.66
C ALA A 138 -0.31 11.71 -6.07
N GLN A 139 0.04 10.91 -7.08
CA GLN A 139 -0.37 11.11 -8.47
C GLN A 139 -1.75 10.46 -8.63
N TYR A 140 -2.75 11.24 -9.04
CA TYR A 140 -4.11 10.75 -9.31
C TYR A 140 -4.36 10.72 -10.80
#